data_AF-A0A4Z0R0U0-F1
#
_entry.id   AF-A0A4Z0R0U0-F1
#
_cell.length_a   1.000
_cell.length_b   1.000
_cell.length_c   1.000
_cell.angle_alpha   90.00
_cell.angle_beta   90.00
_cell.angle_gamma   90.00
#
_symmetry.space_group_name_H-M   'P 1'
#
loop_
_entity.id
_entity.type
_entity.pdbx_description
1 polymer ?
#
loop_
_entity_poly.entity_id
_entity_poly.type
_entity_poly.pdbx_seq_one_letter_code
_entity_poly.pdbx_strand_id
1 'polypeptide(L)'
;MNGVITQTVIDFFMAVNWASIGSVLFGAIISAFIIHNLTKWRENQRLKIDLQVKTADILIDTVKTFNNMSSNMTSNNFAFLINYNITLEYNPIVKGEISDPYNSTMILNDIRQRHIEQGKENVRKNYDVLNDTWETYSKTFFPIISILESKEVILNKFKGFRYLLLDEFKELMELQKEFSAIYFNEISQNIMNSEPIEETTLQKVDDVRQKIMEKCIDIGCIMWDLLVGLQNEFLSKLFKYKVPLRQPKDKTLPVYKSGFVYDIKN
;
A
#
# COMPACT_ATOMS: atom_id res chain seq x y z
N MET A 1 -52.59 -41.39 -63.44
CA MET A 1 -51.82 -41.59 -62.19
C MET A 1 -51.35 -40.29 -61.56
N ASN A 2 -50.94 -39.26 -62.33
CA ASN A 2 -50.45 -37.99 -61.76
C ASN A 2 -51.49 -37.21 -60.93
N GLY A 3 -52.78 -37.25 -61.28
CA GLY A 3 -53.83 -36.50 -60.58
C GLY A 3 -54.18 -37.00 -59.16
N VAL A 4 -53.99 -38.29 -58.88
CA VAL A 4 -54.29 -38.85 -57.55
C VAL A 4 -53.21 -38.45 -56.55
N ILE A 5 -51.95 -38.42 -56.99
CA ILE A 5 -50.81 -38.02 -56.16
C ILE A 5 -50.92 -36.55 -55.77
N THR A 6 -51.25 -35.66 -56.72
CA THR A 6 -51.46 -34.24 -56.42
C THR A 6 -52.62 -34.02 -55.46
N GLN A 7 -53.73 -34.75 -55.60
CA GLN A 7 -54.88 -34.59 -54.68
C GLN A 7 -54.53 -35.06 -53.26
N THR A 8 -53.85 -36.21 -53.10
CA THR A 8 -53.40 -36.68 -51.78
C THR A 8 -52.40 -35.74 -51.11
N VAL A 9 -51.53 -35.08 -51.89
CA VAL A 9 -50.60 -34.09 -51.35
C VAL A 9 -51.35 -32.83 -50.91
N ILE A 10 -52.32 -32.36 -51.69
CA ILE A 10 -53.15 -31.20 -51.34
C ILE A 10 -53.99 -31.50 -50.09
N ASP A 11 -54.61 -32.67 -50.00
CA ASP A 11 -55.42 -33.09 -48.85
C ASP A 11 -54.55 -33.23 -47.59
N PHE A 12 -53.31 -33.70 -47.71
CA PHE A 12 -52.34 -33.73 -46.62
C PHE A 12 -51.97 -32.30 -46.15
N PHE A 13 -51.70 -31.38 -47.08
CA PHE A 13 -51.42 -29.98 -46.74
C PHE A 13 -52.61 -29.28 -46.09
N MET A 14 -53.84 -29.59 -46.50
CA MET A 14 -55.06 -29.02 -45.92
C MET A 14 -55.43 -29.67 -44.57
N ALA A 15 -55.05 -30.92 -44.34
CA ALA A 15 -55.26 -31.61 -43.07
C ALA A 15 -54.31 -31.15 -41.95
N VAL A 16 -53.16 -30.55 -42.31
CA VAL A 16 -52.19 -30.03 -41.35
C VAL A 16 -52.68 -28.68 -40.80
N ASN A 17 -52.76 -28.57 -39.47
CA ASN A 17 -53.08 -27.32 -38.80
C ASN A 17 -51.84 -26.40 -38.78
N TRP A 18 -51.58 -25.73 -39.91
CA TRP A 18 -50.45 -24.81 -40.11
C TRP A 18 -50.41 -23.67 -39.08
N ALA A 19 -51.58 -23.25 -38.57
CA ALA A 19 -51.65 -22.25 -37.51
C ALA A 19 -51.06 -22.78 -36.19
N SER A 20 -51.27 -24.07 -35.89
CA SER A 20 -50.66 -24.72 -34.72
C SER A 20 -49.15 -24.93 -34.90
N ILE A 21 -48.68 -25.28 -36.09
CA ILE A 21 -47.24 -25.43 -36.35
C ILE A 21 -46.54 -24.06 -36.28
N GLY A 22 -47.15 -23.04 -36.89
CA GLY A 22 -46.66 -21.67 -36.86
C GLY A 22 -46.62 -21.10 -35.44
N SER A 23 -47.63 -21.35 -34.61
CA SER A 23 -47.65 -20.89 -33.21
C SER A 23 -46.58 -21.57 -32.36
N VAL A 24 -46.32 -22.87 -32.57
CA VAL A 24 -45.24 -23.61 -31.90
C VAL A 24 -43.86 -23.07 -32.31
N LEU A 25 -43.63 -22.87 -33.61
CA LEU A 25 -42.35 -22.32 -34.10
C LEU A 25 -42.12 -20.89 -33.60
N PHE A 26 -43.14 -20.04 -33.65
CA PHE A 26 -43.04 -18.67 -33.15
C PHE A 26 -42.80 -18.63 -31.63
N GLY A 27 -43.50 -19.48 -30.88
CA GLY A 27 -43.26 -19.67 -29.44
C GLY A 27 -41.84 -20.14 -29.13
N ALA A 28 -41.29 -21.05 -29.94
CA ALA A 28 -39.92 -21.53 -29.80
C ALA A 28 -38.89 -20.43 -30.10
N ILE A 29 -39.10 -19.61 -31.14
CA ILE A 29 -38.22 -18.48 -31.48
C ILE A 29 -38.20 -17.42 -30.37
N ILE A 30 -39.37 -17.02 -29.87
CA ILE A 30 -39.46 -16.06 -28.76
C ILE A 30 -38.80 -16.62 -27.51
N SER A 31 -39.05 -17.88 -27.17
CA SER A 31 -38.44 -18.54 -26.01
C SER A 31 -36.92 -18.57 -26.14
N ALA A 32 -36.39 -18.95 -27.31
CA ALA A 32 -34.95 -18.96 -27.58
C ALA A 32 -34.34 -17.56 -27.45
N PHE A 33 -35.02 -16.53 -27.97
CA PHE A 33 -34.57 -15.14 -27.86
C PHE A 33 -34.51 -14.65 -26.40
N ILE A 34 -35.56 -14.93 -25.62
CA ILE A 34 -35.60 -14.58 -24.19
C ILE A 34 -34.49 -15.32 -23.43
N ILE A 35 -34.34 -16.63 -23.65
CA ILE A 35 -33.30 -17.45 -23.01
C ILE A 35 -31.91 -16.94 -23.37
N HIS A 36 -31.65 -16.58 -24.64
CA HIS A 36 -30.38 -16.03 -25.07
C HIS A 36 -30.05 -14.73 -24.33
N ASN A 37 -31.00 -13.78 -24.27
CA ASN A 37 -30.79 -12.51 -23.59
C ASN A 37 -30.59 -12.67 -22.08
N LEU A 38 -31.36 -13.56 -21.43
CA LEU A 38 -31.19 -13.87 -20.00
C LEU A 38 -29.83 -14.53 -19.73
N THR A 39 -29.38 -15.43 -20.60
CA THR A 39 -28.09 -16.10 -20.48
C THR A 39 -26.95 -15.09 -20.62
N LYS A 40 -26.99 -14.24 -21.66
CA LYS A 40 -26.01 -13.17 -21.88
C LYS A 40 -25.97 -12.18 -20.71
N TRP A 41 -27.13 -11.79 -20.18
CA TRP A 41 -27.20 -10.93 -19.00
C TRP A 41 -26.56 -11.59 -17.77
N ARG A 42 -26.89 -12.86 -17.51
CA ARG A 42 -26.32 -13.64 -16.40
C ARG A 42 -24.80 -13.79 -16.52
N GLU A 43 -24.29 -14.09 -17.71
CA GLU A 43 -22.85 -14.20 -17.99
C GLU A 43 -22.13 -12.88 -17.76
N ASN A 44 -22.70 -11.76 -18.24
CA ASN A 44 -22.14 -10.43 -18.00
C ASN A 44 -22.09 -10.08 -16.51
N GLN A 45 -23.13 -10.41 -15.73
CA GLN A 45 -23.12 -10.20 -14.28
C GLN A 45 -22.07 -11.06 -13.59
N ARG A 46 -21.94 -12.34 -13.99
CA ARG A 46 -20.94 -13.26 -13.45
C ARG A 46 -19.53 -12.75 -13.73
N LEU A 47 -19.24 -12.33 -14.96
CA LEU A 47 -17.94 -11.80 -15.36
C LEU A 47 -17.61 -10.51 -14.62
N LYS A 48 -18.59 -9.64 -14.39
CA LYS A 48 -18.42 -8.43 -13.56
C LYS A 48 -18.03 -8.76 -12.12
N ILE A 49 -18.72 -9.72 -11.50
CA ILE A 49 -18.43 -10.16 -10.13
C ILE A 49 -17.04 -10.81 -10.06
N ASP A 50 -16.69 -11.65 -11.02
CA ASP A 50 -15.39 -12.32 -11.07
C ASP A 50 -14.24 -11.30 -11.18
N LEU A 51 -14.38 -10.30 -12.06
CA LEU A 51 -13.41 -9.20 -12.17
C LEU A 51 -13.31 -8.37 -10.89
N GLN A 52 -14.43 -8.14 -10.19
CA GLN A 52 -14.45 -7.43 -8.91
C GLN A 52 -13.68 -8.20 -7.83
N VAL A 53 -13.96 -9.50 -7.67
CA VAL A 53 -13.29 -10.36 -6.70
C VAL A 53 -11.80 -10.46 -7.00
N LYS A 54 -11.42 -10.76 -8.25
CA LYS A 54 -10.02 -10.86 -8.66
C LYS A 54 -9.25 -9.55 -8.44
N THR A 55 -9.88 -8.41 -8.71
CA THR A 55 -9.26 -7.10 -8.46
C THR A 55 -9.08 -6.84 -6.97
N ALA A 56 -10.10 -7.19 -6.16
CA ALA A 56 -10.03 -7.05 -4.72
C ALA A 56 -8.91 -7.94 -4.14
N ASP A 57 -8.79 -9.19 -4.56
CA ASP A 57 -7.76 -10.12 -4.10
C ASP A 57 -6.34 -9.61 -4.41
N ILE A 58 -6.10 -9.15 -5.65
CA ILE A 58 -4.80 -8.57 -6.04
C ILE A 58 -4.47 -7.35 -5.17
N LEU A 59 -5.45 -6.47 -4.94
CA LEU A 59 -5.24 -5.27 -4.14
C LEU A 59 -5.02 -5.62 -2.66
N ILE A 60 -5.75 -6.60 -2.12
CA ILE A 60 -5.58 -7.10 -0.76
C ILE A 60 -4.15 -7.63 -0.55
N ASP A 61 -3.65 -8.46 -1.47
CA ASP A 61 -2.31 -9.03 -1.34
C ASP A 61 -1.20 -7.99 -1.52
N THR A 62 -1.43 -6.99 -2.38
CA THR A 62 -0.53 -5.84 -2.52
C THR A 62 -0.47 -5.02 -1.22
N VAL A 63 -1.62 -4.74 -0.62
CA VAL A 63 -1.69 -3.99 0.64
C VAL A 63 -1.07 -4.77 1.81
N LYS A 64 -1.24 -6.09 1.88
CA LYS A 64 -0.55 -6.92 2.88
C LYS A 64 0.97 -6.79 2.76
N THR A 65 1.48 -6.85 1.52
CA THR A 65 2.91 -6.68 1.25
C THR A 65 3.42 -5.32 1.72
N PHE A 66 2.65 -4.25 1.42
CA PHE A 66 2.94 -2.90 1.89
C PHE A 66 2.94 -2.79 3.42
N ASN A 67 1.95 -3.36 4.10
CA ASN A 67 1.85 -3.30 5.56
C ASN A 67 3.05 -3.96 6.26
N ASN A 68 3.56 -5.07 5.73
CA ASN A 68 4.79 -5.68 6.24
C ASN A 68 6.00 -4.74 6.13
N MET A 69 6.11 -3.98 5.04
CA MET A 69 7.18 -2.98 4.87
C MET A 69 6.98 -1.75 5.74
N SER A 70 5.73 -1.35 5.99
CA SER A 70 5.40 -0.23 6.87
C SER A 70 5.90 -0.46 8.30
N SER A 71 5.76 -1.68 8.81
CA SER A 71 6.28 -2.04 10.14
C SER A 71 7.80 -1.84 10.25
N ASN A 72 8.56 -2.20 9.20
CA ASN A 72 10.00 -1.98 9.17
C ASN A 72 10.34 -0.48 9.22
N MET A 73 9.65 0.33 8.42
CA MET A 73 9.87 1.78 8.40
C MET A 73 9.60 2.43 9.76
N THR A 74 8.54 2.02 10.46
CA THR A 74 8.20 2.53 11.80
C THR A 74 9.18 2.10 12.90
N SER A 75 9.96 1.03 12.67
CA SER A 75 10.88 0.48 13.67
C SER A 75 12.27 1.14 13.66
N ASN A 76 12.56 1.96 12.64
CA ASN A 76 13.85 2.61 12.50
C ASN A 76 14.08 3.62 13.63
N ASN A 77 15.19 3.46 14.35
CA ASN A 77 15.64 4.42 15.35
C ASN A 77 16.92 5.11 14.89
N PHE A 78 17.09 6.37 15.30
CA PHE A 78 18.29 7.16 15.01
C PHE A 78 19.30 7.12 16.16
N ALA A 79 19.23 6.09 17.02
CA ALA A 79 20.11 5.95 18.18
C ALA A 79 21.59 5.83 17.81
N PHE A 80 21.90 5.44 16.57
CA PHE A 80 23.26 5.37 16.05
C PHE A 80 23.97 6.75 16.05
N LEU A 81 23.25 7.86 15.93
CA LEU A 81 23.82 9.21 16.01
C LEU A 81 24.25 9.56 17.44
N ILE A 82 23.43 9.19 18.43
CA ILE A 82 23.76 9.36 19.85
C ILE A 82 24.96 8.48 20.22
N ASN A 83 24.97 7.24 19.76
CA ASN A 83 26.09 6.31 19.98
C ASN A 83 27.41 6.83 19.38
N TYR A 84 27.36 7.58 18.28
CA TYR A 84 28.52 8.23 17.70
C TYR A 84 29.08 9.32 18.64
N ASN A 85 28.24 10.20 19.18
CA ASN A 85 28.67 11.19 20.18
C ASN A 85 29.28 10.52 21.43
N ILE A 86 28.65 9.46 21.95
CA ILE A 86 29.19 8.68 23.08
C ILE A 86 30.57 8.09 22.74
N THR A 87 30.77 7.66 21.49
CA THR A 87 32.07 7.11 21.03
C THR A 87 33.16 8.19 21.02
N LEU A 88 32.81 9.44 20.72
CA LEU A 88 33.74 10.58 20.78
C LEU A 88 34.06 10.99 22.23
N GLU A 89 33.09 10.92 23.13
CA GLU A 89 33.25 11.24 24.56
C GLU A 89 34.03 10.16 25.32
N TYR A 90 34.06 8.92 24.84
CA TYR A 90 34.75 7.82 25.49
C TYR A 90 36.28 8.01 25.44
N ASN A 91 36.82 8.58 26.52
CA ASN A 91 38.24 8.83 26.70
C ASN A 91 38.82 7.89 27.77
N PRO A 92 39.61 6.85 27.40
CA PRO A 92 40.24 5.95 28.38
C PRO A 92 41.24 6.64 29.32
N ILE A 93 41.65 7.89 29.03
CA ILE A 93 42.57 8.68 29.85
C ILE A 93 41.90 9.21 31.13
N VAL A 94 40.58 9.40 31.13
CA VAL A 94 39.85 10.06 32.24
C VAL A 94 39.66 9.16 33.46
N LYS A 95 39.86 7.84 33.34
CA LYS A 95 39.76 6.91 34.48
C LYS A 95 41.07 6.68 35.24
N GLY A 96 42.17 7.32 34.83
CA GLY A 96 43.41 7.34 35.63
C GLY A 96 44.18 6.01 35.74
N GLU A 97 43.97 5.06 34.82
CA GLU A 97 44.50 3.69 34.94
C GLU A 97 45.85 3.44 34.24
N ILE A 98 46.64 4.47 33.87
CA ILE A 98 47.88 4.23 33.10
C ILE A 98 49.07 4.99 33.66
N SER A 99 50.05 4.21 34.13
CA SER A 99 51.26 4.62 34.85
C SER A 99 52.50 4.84 33.97
N ASP A 100 52.42 4.66 32.64
CA ASP A 100 53.55 4.83 31.72
C ASP A 100 53.23 5.83 30.58
N PRO A 101 53.83 7.04 30.56
CA PRO A 101 53.37 8.15 29.72
C PRO A 101 53.81 8.12 28.24
N TYR A 102 54.80 7.31 27.84
CA TYR A 102 55.35 7.41 26.48
C TYR A 102 54.83 6.34 25.50
N ASN A 103 54.82 5.05 25.85
CA ASN A 103 54.29 4.01 24.96
C ASN A 103 52.76 3.92 25.00
N SER A 104 52.17 4.20 26.15
CA SER A 104 50.72 4.11 26.31
C SER A 104 49.99 5.17 25.50
N THR A 105 50.55 6.37 25.37
CA THR A 105 49.89 7.48 24.66
C THR A 105 49.73 7.19 23.16
N MET A 106 50.71 6.55 22.52
CA MET A 106 50.62 6.17 21.11
C MET A 106 49.61 5.04 20.89
N ILE A 107 49.63 4.01 21.75
CA ILE A 107 48.68 2.89 21.70
C ILE A 107 47.24 3.39 21.97
N LEU A 108 47.06 4.29 22.93
CA LEU A 108 45.77 4.88 23.27
C LEU A 108 45.21 5.76 22.15
N ASN A 109 46.07 6.56 21.51
CA ASN A 109 45.66 7.36 20.36
C ASN A 109 45.23 6.49 19.18
N ASP A 110 45.93 5.39 18.92
CA ASP A 110 45.56 4.43 17.89
C ASP A 110 44.24 3.71 18.20
N ILE A 111 44.04 3.29 19.45
CA ILE A 111 42.76 2.72 19.92
C ILE A 111 41.62 3.73 19.75
N ARG A 112 41.84 4.99 20.13
CA ARG A 112 40.85 6.06 19.98
C ARG A 112 40.48 6.28 18.52
N GLN A 113 41.47 6.37 17.62
CA GLN A 113 41.21 6.53 16.19
C GLN A 113 40.42 5.35 15.63
N ARG A 114 40.77 4.11 16.01
CA ARG A 114 40.01 2.92 15.60
C ARG A 114 38.56 2.95 16.07
N HIS A 115 38.29 3.41 17.29
CA HIS A 115 36.93 3.57 17.81
C HIS A 115 36.15 4.66 17.05
N ILE A 116 36.78 5.80 16.77
CA ILE A 116 36.16 6.88 16.00
C ILE A 116 35.79 6.40 14.59
N GLU A 117 36.71 5.74 13.89
CA GLU A 117 36.45 5.18 12.55
C GLU A 117 35.35 4.12 12.57
N GLN A 118 35.31 3.27 13.61
CA GLN A 118 34.21 2.34 13.80
C GLN A 118 32.87 3.06 14.03
N GLY A 119 32.87 4.16 14.80
CA GLY A 119 31.69 5.01 14.98
C GLY A 119 31.18 5.59 13.67
N LYS A 120 32.07 6.16 12.85
CA LYS A 120 31.73 6.70 11.51
C LYS A 120 31.13 5.63 10.61
N GLU A 121 31.77 4.46 10.54
CA GLU A 121 31.31 3.34 9.72
C GLU A 121 29.94 2.82 10.18
N ASN A 122 29.70 2.78 11.49
CA ASN A 122 28.40 2.42 12.05
C ASN A 122 27.32 3.41 11.63
N VAL A 123 27.58 4.72 11.70
CA VAL A 123 26.61 5.72 11.25
C VAL A 123 26.29 5.54 9.77
N ARG A 124 27.32 5.38 8.93
CA ARG A 124 27.15 5.17 7.48
C ARG A 124 26.29 3.95 7.19
N LYS A 125 26.62 2.79 7.77
CA LYS A 125 25.85 1.55 7.57
C LYS A 125 24.39 1.69 7.99
N ASN A 126 24.12 2.34 9.13
CA ASN A 126 22.75 2.53 9.59
C ASN A 126 21.97 3.50 8.68
N TYR A 127 22.63 4.54 8.17
CA TYR A 127 22.02 5.43 7.19
C TYR A 127 21.70 4.70 5.87
N ASP A 128 22.62 3.87 5.37
CA ASP A 128 22.39 3.07 4.16
C ASP A 128 21.18 2.12 4.34
N VAL A 129 21.09 1.44 5.49
CA VAL A 129 19.94 0.57 5.84
C VAL A 129 18.62 1.35 5.89
N LEU A 130 18.64 2.56 6.44
CA LEU A 130 17.47 3.43 6.47
C LEU A 130 17.02 3.79 5.06
N ASN A 131 17.97 4.18 4.20
CA ASN A 131 17.68 4.55 2.82
C ASN A 131 17.15 3.38 1.99
N ASP A 132 17.73 2.18 2.16
CA ASP A 132 17.23 0.96 1.52
C ASP A 132 15.81 0.60 1.99
N THR A 133 15.54 0.79 3.29
CA THR A 133 14.20 0.59 3.86
C THR A 133 13.19 1.57 3.25
N TRP A 134 13.56 2.85 3.13
CA TRP A 134 12.74 3.87 2.48
C TRP A 134 12.49 3.56 1.00
N GLU A 135 13.52 3.19 0.25
CA GLU A 135 13.39 2.84 -1.17
C GLU A 135 12.46 1.64 -1.36
N THR A 136 12.61 0.62 -0.51
CA THR A 136 11.73 -0.56 -0.55
C THR A 136 10.30 -0.18 -0.20
N TYR A 137 10.08 0.57 0.87
CA TYR A 137 8.77 1.03 1.30
C TYR A 137 8.06 1.83 0.19
N SER A 138 8.74 2.84 -0.36
CA SER A 138 8.19 3.69 -1.43
C SER A 138 7.86 2.89 -2.70
N LYS A 139 8.70 1.94 -3.09
CA LYS A 139 8.42 1.06 -4.25
C LYS A 139 7.18 0.19 -4.05
N THR A 140 6.91 -0.26 -2.82
CA THR A 140 5.70 -1.07 -2.54
C THR A 140 4.40 -0.26 -2.54
N PHE A 141 4.47 1.07 -2.45
CA PHE A 141 3.31 1.94 -2.50
C PHE A 141 2.74 2.09 -3.92
N PHE A 142 3.60 2.26 -4.94
CA PHE A 142 3.16 2.54 -6.31
C PHE A 142 2.23 1.49 -6.95
N PRO A 143 2.43 0.17 -6.74
CA PRO A 143 1.50 -0.84 -7.25
C PRO A 143 0.07 -0.63 -6.76
N ILE A 144 -0.14 -0.19 -5.52
CA ILE A 144 -1.47 0.06 -4.94
C ILE A 144 -2.17 1.16 -5.72
N ILE A 145 -1.48 2.29 -5.94
CA ILE A 145 -2.00 3.41 -6.71
C ILE A 145 -2.29 2.99 -8.16
N SER A 146 -1.37 2.27 -8.79
CA SER A 146 -1.52 1.79 -10.17
C SER A 146 -2.75 0.87 -10.34
N ILE A 147 -3.04 0.01 -9.36
CA ILE A 147 -4.25 -0.83 -9.38
C ILE A 147 -5.51 0.03 -9.22
N LEU A 148 -5.52 0.99 -8.27
CA LEU A 148 -6.64 1.89 -8.05
C LEU A 148 -6.97 2.72 -9.30
N GLU A 149 -5.96 3.16 -10.04
CA GLU A 149 -6.10 3.89 -11.30
C GLU A 149 -6.55 2.98 -12.46
N SER A 150 -5.81 1.89 -12.72
CA SER A 150 -6.09 1.02 -13.87
C SER A 150 -7.42 0.27 -13.77
N LYS A 151 -7.95 0.11 -12.56
CA LYS A 151 -9.24 -0.55 -12.29
C LYS A 151 -10.30 0.41 -11.76
N GLU A 152 -10.17 1.71 -12.02
CA GLU A 152 -11.09 2.75 -11.50
C GLU A 152 -12.57 2.44 -11.80
N VAL A 153 -12.91 1.88 -12.96
CA VAL A 153 -14.30 1.49 -13.31
C VAL A 153 -14.87 0.45 -12.33
N ILE A 154 -14.04 -0.49 -11.87
CA ILE A 154 -14.41 -1.53 -10.92
C ILE A 154 -14.38 -0.98 -9.50
N LEU A 155 -13.39 -0.14 -9.19
CA LEU A 155 -13.05 0.38 -7.88
C LEU A 155 -13.59 1.80 -7.63
N ASN A 156 -14.57 2.27 -8.41
CA ASN A 156 -15.04 3.67 -8.36
C ASN A 156 -15.47 4.13 -6.95
N LYS A 157 -16.01 3.21 -6.14
CA LYS A 157 -16.39 3.48 -4.73
C LYS A 157 -15.19 3.79 -3.82
N PHE A 158 -13.98 3.45 -4.25
CA PHE A 158 -12.73 3.61 -3.51
C PHE A 158 -11.83 4.71 -4.08
N LYS A 159 -12.29 5.48 -5.08
CA LYS A 159 -11.49 6.55 -5.69
C LYS A 159 -10.96 7.57 -4.66
N GLY A 160 -11.70 7.81 -3.58
CA GLY A 160 -11.28 8.70 -2.49
C GLY A 160 -10.01 8.23 -1.78
N PHE A 161 -9.83 6.92 -1.63
CA PHE A 161 -8.62 6.35 -1.03
C PHE A 161 -7.37 6.65 -1.87
N ARG A 162 -7.48 6.66 -3.20
CA ARG A 162 -6.35 7.03 -4.07
C ARG A 162 -5.82 8.42 -3.73
N TYR A 163 -6.71 9.41 -3.64
CA TYR A 163 -6.32 10.79 -3.37
C TYR A 163 -5.72 10.95 -1.97
N LEU A 164 -6.40 10.40 -0.95
CA LEU A 164 -5.91 10.42 0.42
C LEU A 164 -4.52 9.79 0.54
N LEU A 165 -4.32 8.61 -0.07
CA LEU A 165 -3.03 7.92 -0.04
C LEU A 165 -1.94 8.74 -0.73
N LEU A 166 -2.24 9.36 -1.87
CA LEU A 166 -1.27 10.19 -2.59
C LEU A 166 -0.88 11.44 -1.80
N ASP A 167 -1.84 12.10 -1.16
CA ASP A 167 -1.59 13.29 -0.34
C ASP A 167 -0.72 12.95 0.86
N GLU A 168 -1.08 11.90 1.63
CA GLU A 168 -0.29 11.46 2.78
C GLU A 168 1.11 10.98 2.38
N PHE A 169 1.22 10.24 1.27
CA PHE A 169 2.52 9.78 0.79
C PHE A 169 3.40 10.94 0.30
N LYS A 170 2.81 11.98 -0.30
CA LYS A 170 3.53 13.19 -0.67
C LYS A 170 4.10 13.91 0.54
N GLU A 171 3.32 14.07 1.60
CA GLU A 171 3.80 14.65 2.86
C GLU A 171 4.94 13.83 3.46
N LEU A 172 4.82 12.50 3.44
CA LEU A 172 5.89 11.60 3.89
C LEU A 172 7.18 11.76 3.06
N MET A 173 7.08 11.93 1.73
CA MET A 173 8.25 12.19 0.89
C MET A 173 8.94 13.51 1.24
N GLU A 174 8.19 14.56 1.57
CA GLU A 174 8.77 15.85 1.98
C GLU A 174 9.51 15.72 3.32
N LEU A 175 8.96 14.97 4.28
CA LEU A 175 9.66 14.67 5.54
C LEU A 175 10.95 13.88 5.32
N GLN A 176 10.97 12.93 4.38
CA GLN A 176 12.18 12.19 4.04
C GLN A 176 13.25 13.10 3.40
N LYS A 177 12.84 14.06 2.56
CA LYS A 177 13.75 15.07 2.01
C LYS A 177 14.32 15.98 3.10
N GLU A 178 13.48 16.40 4.05
CA GLU A 178 13.89 17.18 5.22
C GLU A 178 14.95 16.42 6.03
N PHE A 179 14.70 15.16 6.36
CA PHE A 179 15.68 14.30 7.04
C PHE A 179 16.99 14.19 6.26
N SER A 180 16.91 13.95 4.94
CA SER A 180 18.09 13.83 4.08
C SER A 180 18.91 15.13 4.06
N ALA A 181 18.24 16.29 4.03
CA ALA A 181 18.90 17.59 4.07
C ALA A 181 19.62 17.80 5.42
N ILE A 182 19.00 17.45 6.55
CA ILE A 182 19.66 17.50 7.86
C ILE A 182 20.91 16.60 7.87
N TYR A 183 20.76 15.37 7.37
CA TYR A 183 21.87 14.41 7.34
C TYR A 183 23.06 14.93 6.52
N PHE A 184 22.84 15.38 5.29
CA PHE A 184 23.93 15.81 4.43
C PHE A 184 24.52 17.17 4.85
N ASN A 185 23.70 18.14 5.27
CA ASN A 185 24.18 19.49 5.54
C ASN A 185 24.73 19.68 6.96
N GLU A 186 24.16 19.01 7.96
CA GLU A 186 24.51 19.24 9.37
C GLU A 186 25.27 18.05 9.98
N ILE A 187 24.90 16.80 9.66
CA ILE A 187 25.44 15.61 10.34
C ILE A 187 26.71 15.09 9.66
N SER A 188 26.67 14.95 8.33
CA SER A 188 27.75 14.30 7.58
C SER A 188 29.09 15.03 7.74
N GLN A 189 29.05 16.36 7.82
CA GLN A 189 30.23 17.19 8.01
C GLN A 189 30.88 16.95 9.38
N ASN A 190 30.10 16.93 10.46
CA ASN A 190 30.59 16.64 11.81
C ASN A 190 31.21 15.24 11.87
N ILE A 191 30.57 14.25 11.23
CA ILE A 191 31.09 12.88 11.15
C ILE A 191 32.43 12.84 10.40
N MET A 192 32.53 13.51 9.25
CA MET A 192 33.77 13.57 8.48
C MET A 192 34.91 14.22 9.28
N ASN A 193 34.60 15.27 10.03
CA ASN A 193 35.54 16.01 10.86
C ASN A 193 35.86 15.32 12.21
N SER A 194 35.18 14.22 12.55
CA SER A 194 35.27 13.56 13.87
C SER A 194 34.81 14.46 15.03
N GLU A 195 33.85 15.34 14.75
CA GLU A 195 33.26 16.29 15.70
C GLU A 195 31.92 15.74 16.22
N PRO A 196 31.54 16.06 17.47
CA PRO A 196 30.24 15.69 18.00
C PRO A 196 29.13 16.40 17.23
N ILE A 197 27.99 15.72 17.10
CA ILE A 197 26.78 16.29 16.53
C ILE A 197 26.11 17.15 17.61
N GLU A 198 25.70 18.36 17.26
CA GLU A 198 25.03 19.26 18.20
C GLU A 198 23.68 18.67 18.68
N GLU A 199 23.36 18.86 19.96
CA GLU A 199 22.10 18.39 20.56
C GLU A 199 20.87 18.98 19.84
N THR A 200 20.96 20.21 19.37
CA THR A 200 19.92 20.88 18.57
C THR A 200 19.64 20.14 17.26
N THR A 201 20.68 19.68 16.56
CA THR A 201 20.55 18.87 15.34
C THR A 201 19.99 17.48 15.66
N LEU A 202 20.42 16.85 16.76
CA LEU A 202 19.84 15.57 17.21
C LEU A 202 18.35 15.70 17.51
N GLN A 203 17.93 16.80 18.15
CA GLN A 203 16.52 17.07 18.42
C GLN A 203 15.71 17.26 17.13
N LYS A 204 16.21 18.01 16.14
CA LYS A 204 15.56 18.12 14.82
C LYS A 204 15.38 16.75 14.16
N VAL A 205 16.39 15.88 14.23
CA VAL A 205 16.30 14.52 13.70
C VAL A 205 15.20 13.72 14.38
N ASP A 206 15.10 13.80 15.71
CA ASP A 206 14.07 13.09 16.47
C ASP A 206 12.65 13.62 16.15
N ASP A 207 12.49 14.93 15.99
CA ASP A 207 11.23 15.54 15.58
C ASP A 207 10.80 15.04 14.19
N VAL A 208 11.72 15.01 13.22
CA VAL A 208 11.44 14.50 11.87
C VAL A 208 11.15 13.00 11.91
N ARG A 209 11.88 12.22 12.73
CA ARG A 209 11.62 10.80 12.95
C ARG A 209 10.19 10.55 13.39
N GLN A 210 9.75 11.30 14.41
CA GLN A 210 8.43 11.15 14.98
C GLN A 210 7.36 11.43 13.93
N LYS A 211 7.51 12.52 13.17
CA LYS A 211 6.59 12.85 12.07
C LYS A 211 6.54 11.77 10.98
N ILE A 212 7.70 11.22 10.59
CA ILE A 212 7.77 10.11 9.62
C ILE A 212 7.01 8.89 10.14
N MET A 213 7.21 8.53 11.42
CA MET A 213 6.52 7.40 12.05
C MET A 213 5.00 7.62 12.09
N GLU A 214 4.55 8.80 12.52
CA GLU A 214 3.14 9.18 12.54
C GLU A 214 2.52 9.06 11.14
N LYS A 215 3.17 9.59 10.11
CA LYS A 215 2.70 9.48 8.72
C LYS A 215 2.67 8.05 8.18
N CYS A 216 3.64 7.22 8.53
CA CYS A 216 3.61 5.80 8.16
C CYS A 216 2.40 5.08 8.81
N ILE A 217 2.06 5.43 10.05
CA ILE A 217 0.89 4.90 10.76
C ILE A 217 -0.41 5.38 10.10
N ASP A 218 -0.50 6.66 9.73
CA ASP A 218 -1.68 7.22 9.04
C ASP A 218 -1.93 6.52 7.71
N ILE A 219 -0.89 6.36 6.87
CA ILE A 219 -0.98 5.62 5.62
C ILE A 219 -1.41 4.17 5.88
N GLY A 220 -0.81 3.50 6.87
CA GLY A 220 -1.20 2.15 7.27
C GLY A 220 -2.67 2.05 7.68
N CYS A 221 -3.19 3.05 8.38
CA CYS A 221 -4.60 3.15 8.75
C CYS A 221 -5.51 3.28 7.53
N ILE A 222 -5.15 4.15 6.58
CA ILE A 222 -5.92 4.33 5.34
C ILE A 222 -5.94 3.03 4.53
N MET A 223 -4.81 2.32 4.46
CA MET A 223 -4.71 1.01 3.81
C MET A 223 -5.60 -0.05 4.46
N TRP A 224 -5.67 -0.08 5.79
CA TRP A 224 -6.59 -0.97 6.52
C TRP A 224 -8.06 -0.66 6.24
N ASP A 225 -8.42 0.63 6.21
CA ASP A 225 -9.79 1.02 5.86
C ASP A 225 -10.14 0.64 4.41
N LEU A 226 -9.19 0.76 3.48
CA LEU A 226 -9.34 0.30 2.11
C LEU A 226 -9.59 -1.22 2.08
N LEU A 227 -8.80 -2.03 2.80
CA LEU A 227 -8.99 -3.48 2.90
C LEU A 227 -10.39 -3.84 3.40
N VAL A 228 -10.82 -3.25 4.51
CA VAL A 228 -12.15 -3.51 5.09
C VAL A 228 -13.24 -3.08 4.11
N GLY A 229 -13.05 -1.95 3.43
CA GLY A 229 -13.93 -1.46 2.38
C GLY A 229 -14.09 -2.45 1.22
N LEU A 230 -12.97 -2.98 0.69
CA LEU A 230 -12.95 -3.97 -0.39
C LEU A 230 -13.64 -5.27 0.03
N GLN A 231 -13.32 -5.78 1.22
CA GLN A 231 -13.96 -6.97 1.78
C GLN A 231 -15.47 -6.77 1.90
N ASN A 232 -15.90 -5.63 2.44
CA ASN A 232 -17.31 -5.33 2.62
C ASN A 232 -18.06 -5.10 1.30
N GLU A 233 -17.44 -4.56 0.26
CA GLU A 233 -18.13 -4.31 -1.01
C GLU A 233 -18.20 -5.56 -1.90
N PHE A 234 -17.10 -6.32 -1.97
CA PHE A 234 -16.95 -7.42 -2.92
C PHE A 234 -17.11 -8.81 -2.29
N LEU A 235 -16.69 -8.99 -1.04
CA LEU A 235 -16.67 -10.30 -0.39
C LEU A 235 -17.85 -10.52 0.57
N SER A 236 -18.47 -9.47 1.12
CA SER A 236 -19.69 -9.61 1.97
C SER A 236 -20.90 -10.16 1.20
N LYS A 237 -20.88 -10.09 -0.14
CA LYS A 237 -21.91 -10.72 -0.97
C LYS A 237 -21.75 -12.24 -1.02
N LEU A 238 -20.55 -12.75 -0.72
CA LEU A 238 -20.22 -14.18 -0.70
C LEU A 238 -20.41 -14.78 0.69
N PHE A 239 -20.09 -14.03 1.75
CA PHE A 239 -20.26 -14.44 3.12
C PHE A 239 -21.27 -13.53 3.79
N LYS A 240 -22.39 -14.06 4.29
CA LYS A 240 -23.54 -13.31 4.87
C LYS A 240 -23.22 -12.47 6.12
N TYR A 241 -21.97 -12.07 6.33
CA TYR A 241 -21.52 -11.20 7.41
C TYR A 241 -20.81 -9.97 6.82
N LYS A 242 -20.91 -8.85 7.54
CA LYS A 242 -20.27 -7.58 7.19
C LYS A 242 -19.31 -7.22 8.32
N VAL A 243 -18.06 -6.88 7.97
CA VAL A 243 -17.10 -6.39 8.96
C VAL A 243 -17.50 -4.96 9.33
N PRO A 244 -17.67 -4.64 10.63
CA PRO A 244 -18.01 -3.28 11.02
C PRO A 244 -16.88 -2.32 10.60
N LEU A 245 -17.27 -1.20 9.96
CA LEU A 245 -16.33 -0.12 9.67
C LEU A 245 -15.89 0.54 10.98
N ARG A 246 -14.63 0.99 11.07
CA ARG A 246 -14.14 1.78 12.21
C ARG A 246 -15.04 3.00 12.43
N GLN A 247 -15.19 3.45 13.68
CA GLN A 247 -16.00 4.62 14.02
C GLN A 247 -15.15 5.76 14.57
N PRO A 248 -15.46 7.04 14.27
CA PRO A 248 -14.69 8.21 14.73
C PRO A 248 -14.56 8.37 16.26
N LYS A 249 -15.20 7.52 17.06
CA LYS A 249 -15.11 7.52 18.53
C LYS A 249 -14.03 6.57 19.07
N ASP A 250 -13.29 5.87 18.20
CA ASP A 250 -12.05 5.19 18.58
C ASP A 250 -11.01 6.25 18.93
N LYS A 251 -10.66 6.34 20.22
CA LYS A 251 -9.96 7.48 20.83
C LYS A 251 -8.50 7.69 20.36
N THR A 252 -8.01 6.89 19.42
CA THR A 252 -6.58 6.80 19.13
C THR A 252 -6.19 7.09 17.68
N LEU A 253 -7.10 7.02 16.69
CA LEU A 253 -6.71 7.12 15.27
C LEU A 253 -7.83 7.74 14.38
N PRO A 254 -7.48 8.54 13.35
CA PRO A 254 -8.43 9.01 12.34
C PRO A 254 -9.03 7.83 11.54
N VAL A 255 -10.33 7.92 11.26
CA VAL A 255 -11.09 6.89 10.57
C VAL A 255 -11.50 7.39 9.18
N TYR A 256 -11.06 6.70 8.13
CA TYR A 256 -11.33 7.07 6.74
C TYR A 256 -12.35 6.11 6.13
N LYS A 257 -13.60 6.56 5.96
CA LYS A 257 -14.66 5.70 5.41
C LYS A 257 -14.64 5.70 3.88
N SER A 258 -14.85 4.52 3.30
CA SER A 258 -15.24 4.37 1.89
C SER A 258 -16.51 5.20 1.63
N GLY A 259 -16.39 6.26 0.82
CA GLY A 259 -17.49 7.18 0.54
C GLY A 259 -17.40 8.56 1.19
N PHE A 260 -16.28 8.94 1.84
CA PHE A 260 -15.98 10.37 1.99
C PHE A 260 -15.65 10.96 0.63
N VAL A 261 -16.72 11.35 -0.07
CA VAL A 261 -16.72 12.54 -0.90
C VAL A 261 -16.22 13.64 0.02
N TYR A 262 -15.00 14.12 -0.19
CA TYR A 262 -14.78 15.54 0.07
C TYR A 262 -15.87 16.23 -0.73
N ASP A 263 -16.84 16.84 -0.04
CA ASP A 263 -17.45 18.04 -0.60
C ASP A 263 -16.27 18.98 -0.82
N ILE A 264 -15.66 18.88 -2.00
CA ILE A 264 -14.82 19.92 -2.56
C ILE A 264 -15.84 21.04 -2.78
N LYS A 265 -16.06 21.82 -1.72
CA LYS A 265 -16.70 23.12 -1.85
C LYS A 265 -15.81 23.91 -2.80
N ASN A 266 -16.30 24.07 -4.03
CA ASN A 266 -15.89 25.16 -4.91
C ASN A 266 -15.99 26.49 -4.15
#